data_AF-A0A081B2U3-F1
#
_entry.id   AF-A0A081B2U3-F1
#
_cell.length_a   1.000
_cell.length_b   1.000
_cell.length_c   1.000
_cell.angle_alpha   90.00
_cell.angle_beta   90.00
_cell.angle_gamma   90.00
#
_symmetry.space_group_name_H-M   'P 1'
#
loop_
_entity.id
_entity.type
_entity.pdbx_description
1 polymer ?
#
loop_
_entity_poly.entity_id
_entity_poly.type
_entity_poly.pdbx_seq_one_letter_code
_entity_poly.pdbx_strand_id
1 'polypeptide(L)'
;MSTLLHDWDEGSKSKRKKLLEWFCSNFDPTQNGGGQLESEYGADIALFLPRLLSWMHTTVASAMCTSNDTCNATSKPGKVKCFALTEQVACLHVVFGSANAHEYYREFQHADGLQLVLKIVAIYGTAPHSQIPLVSVTDRETLFRIILRISKMSRQCKEDISCLDGELAVIRGVLASGEINDWKAESRVWTLCREILLEQLVGNPNSLDRAHEAVVFMLRHSEVRLRLFGAQVLRELISEKSFSFDPEYRRRKEYDLVPLCLSLLESADVYLQHESLELLHALLQSKHLQETICEKLVRLVGDSAKALDAKVEERFALIEDTTEHETYAHLRSAFTAASQAVNTLMNSNRNMLPILVDRYDLLTPLAFVLAVERPHSLKWHAAAISIQFIISHYYPGAAPLIGELFEVSVDELLEWKDKRGDDGTMLAEFLLGDEDHRSHLALLFYQRQWYRPLFPRKQFEQADSDRILNDIEQNVETAARDYVPELQVQTRVGENSDETEEMDILEAQREHHLRVQLQKHFAKFRHIPTAVTTTSSN
;
A
#
# COMPACT_ATOMS: atom_id res chain seq x y z
N MET A 1 -3.07 35.28 44.39
CA MET A 1 -3.25 33.93 43.80
C MET A 1 -4.72 33.63 43.80
N SER A 2 -5.30 33.25 42.67
CA SER A 2 -6.66 32.72 42.65
C SER A 2 -6.80 31.48 43.51
N THR A 3 -8.04 31.20 43.92
CA THR A 3 -8.47 29.96 44.58
C THR A 3 -8.03 28.72 43.81
N LEU A 4 -8.05 28.77 42.46
CA LEU A 4 -7.57 27.71 41.58
C LEU A 4 -6.11 27.31 41.84
N LEU A 5 -5.19 28.28 41.88
CA LEU A 5 -3.77 28.02 42.09
C LEU A 5 -3.47 27.57 43.52
N HIS A 6 -4.15 28.18 44.51
CA HIS A 6 -4.03 27.79 45.91
C HIS A 6 -4.45 26.33 46.14
N ASP A 7 -5.64 25.95 45.64
CA ASP A 7 -6.18 24.61 45.80
C ASP A 7 -5.39 23.55 45.01
N TRP A 8 -4.74 23.95 43.92
CA TRP A 8 -3.84 23.10 43.17
C TRP A 8 -2.55 22.79 43.96
N ASP A 9 -1.89 23.82 44.48
CA ASP A 9 -0.59 23.70 45.15
C ASP A 9 -0.73 22.90 46.45
N GLU A 10 -1.79 23.13 47.25
CA GLU A 10 -2.07 22.39 48.50
C GLU A 10 -2.83 21.06 48.30
N GLY A 11 -3.31 20.79 47.08
CA GLY A 11 -4.16 19.65 46.78
C GLY A 11 -3.43 18.30 46.78
N SER A 12 -4.02 17.27 47.41
CA SER A 12 -3.61 15.88 47.21
C SER A 12 -3.91 15.41 45.78
N LYS A 13 -3.33 14.27 45.33
CA LYS A 13 -3.60 13.70 43.98
C LYS A 13 -5.10 13.58 43.67
N SER A 14 -5.91 13.16 44.65
CA SER A 14 -7.36 13.06 44.47
C SER A 14 -8.06 14.41 44.46
N LYS A 15 -7.58 15.40 45.23
CA LYS A 15 -8.11 16.77 45.19
C LYS A 15 -7.84 17.42 43.83
N ARG A 16 -6.60 17.28 43.30
CA ARG A 16 -6.24 17.78 41.97
C ARG A 16 -7.09 17.18 40.85
N LYS A 17 -7.36 15.87 40.90
CA LYS A 17 -8.28 15.21 39.96
C LYS A 17 -9.68 15.83 40.00
N LYS A 18 -10.27 15.99 41.19
CA LYS A 18 -11.60 16.64 41.36
C LYS A 18 -11.61 18.10 40.91
N LEU A 19 -10.50 18.82 41.14
CA LEU A 19 -10.34 20.19 40.68
C LEU A 19 -10.33 20.27 39.14
N LEU A 20 -9.70 19.31 38.46
CA LEU A 20 -9.77 19.21 36.99
C LEU A 20 -11.18 18.86 36.50
N GLU A 21 -11.88 17.93 37.15
CA GLU A 21 -13.28 17.60 36.82
C GLU A 21 -14.17 18.85 36.93
N TRP A 22 -14.02 19.62 38.01
CA TRP A 22 -14.72 20.89 38.19
C TRP A 22 -14.36 21.92 37.11
N PHE A 23 -13.06 22.07 36.81
CA PHE A 23 -12.56 23.02 35.81
C PHE A 23 -13.15 22.70 34.42
N CYS A 24 -13.08 21.45 33.99
CA CYS A 24 -13.61 21.03 32.69
C CYS A 24 -15.12 21.23 32.59
N SER A 25 -15.85 21.02 33.69
CA SER A 25 -17.31 21.19 33.71
C SER A 25 -17.74 22.65 33.59
N ASN A 26 -16.98 23.58 34.17
CA ASN A 26 -17.34 25.00 34.18
C ASN A 26 -16.88 25.77 32.95
N PHE A 27 -15.79 25.32 32.31
CA PHE A 27 -15.17 26.01 31.19
C PHE A 27 -15.29 25.24 29.87
N ASP A 28 -16.29 24.35 29.75
CA ASP A 28 -16.53 23.57 28.55
C ASP A 28 -16.65 24.51 27.31
N PRO A 29 -15.74 24.40 26.33
CA PRO A 29 -15.74 25.29 25.17
C PRO A 29 -16.99 25.12 24.29
N THR A 30 -17.72 24.00 24.42
CA THR A 30 -18.94 23.72 23.63
C THR A 30 -20.20 24.38 24.18
N GLN A 31 -20.21 24.78 25.46
CA GLN A 31 -21.42 25.30 26.11
C GLN A 31 -21.47 26.83 26.14
N ASN A 32 -20.32 27.51 26.33
CA ASN A 32 -20.28 28.97 26.59
C ASN A 32 -19.34 29.76 25.66
N GLY A 33 -18.86 29.18 24.55
CA GLY A 33 -18.06 29.90 23.54
C GLY A 33 -16.68 30.38 24.01
N GLY A 34 -16.13 29.81 25.09
CA GLY A 34 -14.75 30.04 25.56
C GLY A 34 -14.48 31.36 26.30
N GLY A 35 -15.39 32.35 26.26
CA GLY A 35 -15.16 33.68 26.87
C GLY A 35 -15.13 33.70 28.41
N GLN A 36 -15.75 32.71 29.06
CA GLN A 36 -15.84 32.67 30.53
C GLN A 36 -14.49 32.37 31.20
N LEU A 37 -13.68 31.53 30.56
CA LEU A 37 -12.34 31.17 31.03
C LEU A 37 -11.42 32.41 31.12
N GLU A 38 -11.49 33.25 30.09
CA GLU A 38 -10.69 34.47 29.98
C GLU A 38 -11.16 35.53 30.99
N SER A 39 -12.48 35.68 31.16
CA SER A 39 -13.04 36.66 32.11
C SER A 39 -12.75 36.35 33.57
N GLU A 40 -12.64 35.06 33.94
CA GLU A 40 -12.49 34.65 35.33
C GLU A 40 -11.04 34.34 35.71
N TYR A 41 -10.24 33.78 34.80
CA TYR A 41 -8.91 33.23 35.12
C TYR A 41 -7.81 33.56 34.08
N GLY A 42 -8.03 34.50 33.16
CA GLY A 42 -7.14 34.78 32.03
C GLY A 42 -5.63 34.78 32.35
N ALA A 43 -5.19 35.55 33.36
CA ALA A 43 -3.79 35.62 33.76
C ALA A 43 -3.31 34.42 34.60
N ASP A 44 -4.21 33.78 35.35
CA ASP A 44 -3.86 32.65 36.21
C ASP A 44 -3.69 31.35 35.43
N ILE A 45 -4.30 31.25 34.23
CA ILE A 45 -4.14 30.09 33.33
C ILE A 45 -2.69 29.94 32.88
N ALA A 46 -2.00 31.06 32.63
CA ALA A 46 -0.58 31.07 32.27
C ALA A 46 0.29 30.41 33.36
N LEU A 47 -0.11 30.53 34.64
CA LEU A 47 0.58 29.91 35.77
C LEU A 47 0.10 28.49 36.06
N PHE A 48 -1.17 28.21 35.76
CA PHE A 48 -1.80 26.91 35.98
C PHE A 48 -1.32 25.87 34.96
N LEU A 49 -1.19 26.26 33.69
CA LEU A 49 -0.85 25.35 32.60
C LEU A 49 0.53 24.67 32.77
N PRO A 50 1.62 25.36 33.13
CA PRO A 50 2.90 24.70 33.42
C PRO A 50 2.81 23.70 34.59
N ARG A 51 2.01 24.00 35.62
CA ARG A 51 1.79 23.10 36.77
C ARG A 51 1.01 21.86 36.37
N LEU A 52 -0.01 22.02 35.53
CA LEU A 52 -0.76 20.90 34.94
C LEU A 52 0.17 19.99 34.14
N LEU A 53 0.98 20.55 33.24
CA LEU A 53 1.91 19.80 32.39
C LEU A 53 2.98 19.07 33.22
N SER A 54 3.53 19.72 34.23
CA SER A 54 4.47 19.10 35.18
C SER A 54 3.85 17.90 35.91
N TRP A 55 2.60 18.03 36.35
CA TRP A 55 1.87 16.93 36.98
C TRP A 55 1.55 15.81 35.99
N MET A 56 1.10 16.15 34.78
CA MET A 56 0.83 15.22 33.69
C MET A 56 2.07 14.39 33.38
N HIS A 57 3.24 15.03 33.17
CA HIS A 57 4.54 14.37 32.98
C HIS A 57 4.84 13.38 34.11
N THR A 58 4.67 13.80 35.36
CA THR A 58 4.89 12.94 36.54
C THR A 58 3.96 11.71 36.54
N THR A 59 2.69 11.88 36.15
CA THR A 59 1.70 10.79 36.15
C THR A 59 1.82 9.82 34.98
N VAL A 60 2.51 10.21 33.90
CA VAL A 60 2.73 9.37 32.71
C VAL A 60 4.15 8.84 32.58
N ALA A 61 5.11 9.32 33.38
CA ALA A 61 6.53 8.96 33.29
C ALA A 61 6.78 7.44 33.24
N SER A 62 6.10 6.66 34.09
CA SER A 62 6.23 5.20 34.12
C SER A 62 5.81 4.50 32.82
N ALA A 63 4.89 5.10 32.06
CA ALA A 63 4.43 4.59 30.77
C ALA A 63 5.35 4.99 29.60
N MET A 64 6.03 6.12 29.72
CA MET A 64 6.97 6.60 28.70
C MET A 64 8.30 5.84 28.74
N CYS A 65 8.76 5.40 29.90
CA CYS A 65 9.99 4.60 30.00
C CYS A 65 9.85 3.23 29.32
N THR A 66 8.65 2.66 29.28
CA THR A 66 8.41 1.34 28.66
C THR A 66 8.31 1.36 27.14
N SER A 67 8.16 2.52 26.49
CA SER A 67 8.04 2.62 25.02
C SER A 67 9.38 2.67 24.29
N ASN A 68 10.48 2.95 25.00
CA ASN A 68 11.80 3.17 24.40
C ASN A 68 12.75 1.96 24.51
N ASP A 69 12.42 0.98 25.36
CA ASP A 69 13.29 -0.18 25.59
C ASP A 69 12.80 -1.40 24.81
N THR A 70 13.50 -1.70 23.71
CA THR A 70 13.50 -3.01 23.02
C THR A 70 14.26 -4.09 23.81
N CYS A 71 14.45 -3.91 25.12
CA CYS A 71 15.41 -4.67 25.93
C CYS A 71 14.71 -5.60 26.93
N ASN A 72 14.82 -6.90 26.66
CA ASN A 72 14.79 -8.02 27.61
C ASN A 72 13.60 -8.14 28.59
N ALA A 73 12.72 -9.08 28.27
CA ALA A 73 11.80 -9.73 29.18
C ALA A 73 12.54 -10.19 30.46
N THR A 74 12.16 -9.66 31.62
CA THR A 74 12.29 -10.33 32.94
C THR A 74 11.62 -9.56 34.09
N SER A 75 11.15 -8.33 33.92
CA SER A 75 10.35 -7.66 34.97
C SER A 75 8.87 -8.06 34.88
N LYS A 76 8.31 -8.59 35.98
CA LYS A 76 6.87 -8.83 36.14
C LYS A 76 6.07 -7.58 35.71
N PRO A 77 4.94 -7.73 34.98
CA PRO A 77 4.15 -6.59 34.53
C PRO A 77 3.50 -5.92 35.74
N GLY A 78 4.12 -4.86 36.25
CA GLY A 78 3.44 -3.91 37.11
C GLY A 78 2.27 -3.31 36.34
N LYS A 79 1.14 -3.05 37.01
CA LYS A 79 0.01 -2.32 36.40
C LYS A 79 0.46 -0.88 36.11
N VAL A 80 1.04 -0.65 34.94
CA VAL A 80 1.29 0.69 34.43
C VAL A 80 -0.09 1.33 34.21
N LYS A 81 -0.34 2.50 34.80
CA LYS A 81 -1.58 3.26 34.62
C LYS A 81 -1.28 4.75 34.68
N CYS A 82 -1.75 5.49 33.68
CA CYS A 82 -1.69 6.95 33.67
C CYS A 82 -2.78 7.50 34.61
N PHE A 83 -2.41 7.99 35.78
CA PHE A 83 -3.36 8.50 36.76
C PHE A 83 -3.96 9.84 36.30
N ALA A 84 -5.30 9.95 36.30
CA ALA A 84 -6.07 11.15 35.96
C ALA A 84 -5.81 11.71 34.54
N LEU A 85 -5.34 10.88 33.61
CA LEU A 85 -5.00 11.32 32.26
C LEU A 85 -6.20 11.91 31.52
N THR A 86 -7.38 11.29 31.65
CA THR A 86 -8.60 11.76 31.01
C THR A 86 -8.97 13.18 31.45
N GLU A 87 -8.89 13.47 32.75
CA GLU A 87 -9.15 14.81 33.27
C GLU A 87 -8.06 15.82 32.85
N GLN A 88 -6.79 15.40 32.78
CA GLN A 88 -5.68 16.23 32.30
C GLN A 88 -5.85 16.60 30.82
N VAL A 89 -6.21 15.62 29.97
CA VAL A 89 -6.45 15.81 28.54
C VAL A 89 -7.68 16.69 28.30
N ALA A 90 -8.77 16.49 29.05
CA ALA A 90 -9.95 17.34 28.99
C ALA A 90 -9.62 18.80 29.35
N CYS A 91 -8.77 19.03 30.36
CA CYS A 91 -8.33 20.37 30.73
C CYS A 91 -7.50 21.04 29.62
N LEU A 92 -6.61 20.29 28.95
CA LEU A 92 -5.90 20.80 27.79
C LEU A 92 -6.87 21.11 26.64
N HIS A 93 -7.91 20.32 26.45
CA HIS A 93 -8.94 20.59 25.45
C HIS A 93 -9.67 21.91 25.72
N VAL A 94 -9.97 22.23 26.98
CA VAL A 94 -10.56 23.53 27.36
C VAL A 94 -9.63 24.69 26.98
N VAL A 95 -8.35 24.61 27.37
CA VAL A 95 -7.35 25.65 27.10
C VAL A 95 -7.13 25.85 25.60
N PHE A 96 -6.94 24.78 24.85
CA PHE A 96 -6.82 24.83 23.40
C PHE A 96 -8.17 24.91 22.70
N GLY A 97 -9.27 24.95 23.43
CA GLY A 97 -10.63 25.13 22.93
C GLY A 97 -11.03 26.60 22.88
N SER A 98 -10.46 27.42 23.77
CA SER A 98 -10.79 28.84 23.95
C SER A 98 -10.42 29.71 22.74
N ALA A 99 -10.90 30.95 22.74
CA ALA A 99 -10.55 31.94 21.71
C ALA A 99 -9.07 32.31 21.77
N ASN A 100 -8.50 32.51 22.96
CA ASN A 100 -7.10 32.91 23.17
C ASN A 100 -6.09 31.75 23.20
N ALA A 101 -6.39 30.60 22.58
CA ALA A 101 -5.48 29.45 22.55
C ALA A 101 -4.05 29.80 22.06
N HIS A 102 -3.91 30.81 21.19
CA HIS A 102 -2.61 31.31 20.72
C HIS A 102 -1.76 31.96 21.82
N GLU A 103 -2.38 32.63 22.79
CA GLU A 103 -1.67 33.26 23.91
C GLU A 103 -1.15 32.18 24.88
N TYR A 104 -2.00 31.19 25.17
CA TYR A 104 -1.64 30.07 26.04
C TYR A 104 -0.59 29.14 25.43
N TYR A 105 -0.48 29.10 24.09
CA TYR A 105 0.52 28.28 23.40
C TYR A 105 1.95 28.65 23.80
N ARG A 106 2.26 29.92 24.08
CA ARG A 106 3.61 30.32 24.51
C ARG A 106 4.00 29.68 25.85
N GLU A 107 3.10 29.74 26.83
CA GLU A 107 3.32 29.12 28.15
C GLU A 107 3.36 27.60 28.06
N PHE A 108 2.54 27.03 27.17
CA PHE A 108 2.57 25.60 26.84
C PHE A 108 3.93 25.18 26.26
N GLN A 109 4.51 25.98 25.36
CA GLN A 109 5.83 25.73 24.80
C GLN A 109 6.94 25.85 25.85
N HIS A 110 6.91 26.89 26.69
CA HIS A 110 7.90 27.07 27.76
C HIS A 110 7.93 25.92 28.77
N ALA A 111 6.83 25.19 28.92
CA ALA A 111 6.72 24.03 29.78
C ALA A 111 6.89 22.68 29.04
N ASP A 112 7.48 22.67 27.84
CA ASP A 112 7.67 21.49 26.99
C ASP A 112 6.37 20.72 26.69
N GLY A 113 5.24 21.42 26.72
CA GLY A 113 3.90 20.82 26.61
C GLY A 113 3.70 20.07 25.29
N LEU A 114 4.24 20.60 24.19
CA LEU A 114 4.11 19.95 22.87
C LEU A 114 4.84 18.60 22.85
N GLN A 115 6.07 18.58 23.36
CA GLN A 115 6.84 17.34 23.46
C GLN A 115 6.14 16.32 24.37
N LEU A 116 5.58 16.76 25.49
CA LEU A 116 4.82 15.90 26.38
C LEU A 116 3.60 15.29 25.69
N VAL A 117 2.80 16.11 25.00
CA VAL A 117 1.61 15.65 24.26
C VAL A 117 1.98 14.64 23.18
N LEU A 118 3.02 14.91 22.38
CA LEU A 118 3.48 14.00 21.33
C LEU A 118 3.96 12.66 21.91
N LYS A 119 4.69 12.69 23.04
CA LYS A 119 5.09 11.47 23.74
C LYS A 119 3.89 10.69 24.25
N ILE A 120 2.86 11.35 24.81
CA ILE A 120 1.67 10.68 25.35
C ILE A 120 0.87 9.97 24.26
N VAL A 121 0.64 10.62 23.11
CA VAL A 121 -0.15 9.98 22.04
C VAL A 121 0.52 8.72 21.51
N ALA A 122 1.85 8.71 21.48
CA ALA A 122 2.68 7.59 21.00
C ALA A 122 2.85 6.44 22.02
N ILE A 123 2.28 6.54 23.24
CA ILE A 123 2.37 5.47 24.23
C ILE A 123 1.61 4.23 23.73
N TYR A 124 2.33 3.13 23.62
CA TYR A 124 1.80 1.79 23.32
C TYR A 124 1.23 1.12 24.58
N GLY A 125 0.22 0.26 24.40
CA GLY A 125 -0.38 -0.53 25.48
C GLY A 125 0.59 -1.55 26.10
N THR A 126 0.20 -2.15 27.23
CA THR A 126 1.02 -3.17 27.91
C THR A 126 1.01 -4.48 27.12
N ALA A 127 2.01 -4.63 26.24
CA ALA A 127 2.22 -5.71 25.27
C ALA A 127 1.45 -5.55 23.93
N PRO A 128 2.11 -5.88 22.79
CA PRO A 128 1.52 -5.79 21.44
C PRO A 128 0.31 -6.70 21.22
N HIS A 129 -0.03 -7.55 22.19
CA HIS A 129 -1.19 -8.46 22.15
C HIS A 129 -2.28 -8.13 23.17
N SER A 130 -2.09 -7.10 24.01
CA SER A 130 -3.18 -6.65 24.89
C SER A 130 -4.12 -5.72 24.13
N GLN A 131 -5.39 -6.09 24.07
CA GLN A 131 -6.44 -5.31 23.37
C GLN A 131 -6.79 -3.98 24.07
N ILE A 132 -6.11 -3.62 25.17
CA ILE A 132 -6.47 -2.46 25.98
C ILE A 132 -5.36 -1.41 25.87
N PRO A 133 -5.60 -0.31 25.15
CA PRO A 133 -4.60 0.75 25.01
C PRO A 133 -4.43 1.49 26.35
N LEU A 134 -3.19 1.87 26.67
CA LEU A 134 -2.90 2.56 27.93
C LEU A 134 -3.47 4.00 27.94
N VAL A 135 -3.47 4.64 26.78
CA VAL A 135 -4.20 5.88 26.52
C VAL A 135 -5.50 5.51 25.82
N SER A 136 -6.63 5.95 26.37
CA SER A 136 -7.94 5.65 25.79
C SER A 136 -8.06 6.24 24.38
N VAL A 137 -8.90 5.63 23.54
CA VAL A 137 -9.16 6.12 22.18
C VAL A 137 -9.69 7.57 22.21
N THR A 138 -10.58 7.88 23.16
CA THR A 138 -11.15 9.22 23.35
C THR A 138 -10.12 10.26 23.77
N ASP A 139 -9.21 9.91 24.69
CA ASP A 139 -8.13 10.81 25.09
C ASP A 139 -7.19 11.08 23.92
N ARG A 140 -6.84 10.03 23.16
CA ARG A 140 -5.98 10.16 21.99
C ARG A 140 -6.61 10.99 20.87
N GLU A 141 -7.91 10.80 20.62
CA GLU A 141 -8.69 11.63 19.70
C GLU A 141 -8.65 13.11 20.09
N THR A 142 -8.78 13.40 21.40
CA THR A 142 -8.73 14.76 21.94
C THR A 142 -7.34 15.37 21.79
N LEU A 143 -6.29 14.60 22.10
CA LEU A 143 -4.90 15.04 21.89
C LEU A 143 -4.61 15.30 20.41
N PHE A 144 -5.13 14.49 19.50
CA PHE A 144 -4.99 14.73 18.06
C PHE A 144 -5.70 16.02 17.62
N ARG A 145 -6.88 16.33 18.15
CA ARG A 145 -7.54 17.63 17.90
C ARG A 145 -6.67 18.80 18.36
N ILE A 146 -6.03 18.68 19.52
CA ILE A 146 -5.10 19.70 20.05
C ILE A 146 -3.90 19.86 19.12
N ILE A 147 -3.25 18.76 18.72
CA ILE A 147 -2.11 18.78 17.78
C ILE A 147 -2.52 19.41 16.45
N LEU A 148 -3.67 19.03 15.90
CA LEU A 148 -4.19 19.60 14.65
C LEU A 148 -4.44 21.10 14.78
N ARG A 149 -5.01 21.55 15.91
CA ARG A 149 -5.23 22.98 16.15
C ARG A 149 -3.91 23.73 16.23
N ILE A 150 -2.91 23.22 16.97
CA ILE A 150 -1.56 23.80 17.06
C ILE A 150 -0.93 23.90 15.67
N SER A 151 -1.01 22.82 14.88
CA SER A 151 -0.52 22.76 13.50
C SER A 151 -1.10 23.84 12.59
N LYS A 152 -2.37 24.21 12.80
CA LYS A 152 -3.08 25.24 12.05
C LYS A 152 -2.79 26.67 12.53
N MET A 153 -2.12 26.85 13.66
CA MET A 153 -1.90 28.18 14.24
C MET A 153 -0.90 29.03 13.44
N SER A 154 0.20 28.42 13.00
CA SER A 154 1.24 29.09 12.22
C SER A 154 2.18 28.06 11.59
N ARG A 155 2.96 28.51 10.59
CA ARG A 155 4.05 27.70 10.02
C ARG A 155 5.11 27.32 11.07
N GLN A 156 5.46 28.22 11.98
CA GLN A 156 6.41 27.93 13.05
C GLN A 156 5.92 26.75 13.90
N CYS A 157 4.63 26.69 14.21
CA CYS A 157 4.05 25.57 14.97
C CYS A 157 4.18 24.23 14.22
N LYS A 158 4.05 24.22 12.89
CA LYS A 158 4.31 23.02 12.08
C LYS A 158 5.76 22.59 12.20
N GLU A 159 6.69 23.53 12.06
CA GLU A 159 8.13 23.27 12.20
C GLU A 159 8.49 22.75 13.60
N ASP A 160 7.87 23.28 14.66
CA ASP A 160 8.05 22.80 16.03
C ASP A 160 7.54 21.36 16.20
N ILE A 161 6.41 21.00 15.59
CA ILE A 161 5.87 19.63 15.59
C ILE A 161 6.83 18.68 14.86
N SER A 162 7.28 19.03 13.65
CA SER A 162 8.22 18.22 12.89
C SER A 162 9.60 18.11 13.56
N CYS A 163 10.02 19.09 14.38
CA CYS A 163 11.25 19.02 15.17
C CYS A 163 11.19 18.01 16.32
N LEU A 164 10.00 17.54 16.68
CA LEU A 164 9.78 16.61 17.78
C LEU A 164 9.25 15.26 17.28
N ASP A 165 9.52 14.92 16.01
CA ASP A 165 9.02 13.72 15.33
C ASP A 165 7.50 13.58 15.40
N GLY A 166 6.77 14.69 15.32
CA GLY A 166 5.34 14.74 15.57
C GLY A 166 4.51 13.89 14.60
N GLU A 167 4.92 13.82 13.33
CA GLU A 167 4.27 12.97 12.32
C GLU A 167 4.37 11.49 12.71
N LEU A 168 5.55 11.02 13.12
CA LEU A 168 5.75 9.66 13.61
C LEU A 168 5.00 9.41 14.91
N ALA A 169 4.95 10.39 15.83
CA ALA A 169 4.22 10.27 17.08
C ALA A 169 2.71 10.05 16.84
N VAL A 170 2.12 10.77 15.90
CA VAL A 170 0.71 10.62 15.52
C VAL A 170 0.48 9.26 14.85
N ILE A 171 1.34 8.83 13.93
CA ILE A 171 1.26 7.48 13.31
C ILE A 171 1.31 6.39 14.38
N ARG A 172 2.26 6.46 15.31
CA ARG A 172 2.39 5.52 16.43
C ARG A 172 1.15 5.52 17.33
N GLY A 173 0.56 6.69 17.55
CA GLY A 173 -0.68 6.80 18.34
C GLY A 173 -1.86 6.09 17.69
N VAL A 174 -1.98 6.15 16.37
CA VAL A 174 -3.00 5.38 15.66
C VAL A 174 -2.78 3.88 15.83
N LEU A 175 -1.56 3.39 15.62
CA LEU A 175 -1.20 1.98 15.82
C LEU A 175 -1.47 1.52 17.25
N ALA A 176 -1.19 2.38 18.23
CA ALA A 176 -1.43 2.12 19.65
C ALA A 176 -2.92 2.12 20.05
N SER A 177 -3.85 2.46 19.15
CA SER A 177 -5.30 2.46 19.43
C SER A 177 -5.98 1.10 19.28
N GLY A 178 -5.23 0.09 18.81
CA GLY A 178 -5.71 -1.28 18.64
C GLY A 178 -6.48 -1.52 17.33
N GLU A 179 -6.72 -2.80 17.02
CA GLU A 179 -7.45 -3.19 15.82
C GLU A 179 -8.94 -2.90 15.97
N ILE A 180 -9.48 -2.13 15.02
CA ILE A 180 -10.92 -2.18 14.74
C ILE A 180 -11.11 -3.45 13.93
N ASN A 181 -11.86 -4.41 14.48
CA ASN A 181 -12.17 -5.70 13.84
C ASN A 181 -12.88 -5.57 12.47
N ASP A 182 -13.25 -4.34 12.09
CA ASP A 182 -13.69 -3.98 10.75
C ASP A 182 -12.64 -3.08 10.10
N TRP A 183 -11.85 -3.66 9.19
CA TRP A 183 -10.85 -2.92 8.40
C TRP A 183 -11.48 -1.85 7.50
N LYS A 184 -12.81 -1.90 7.25
CA LYS A 184 -13.55 -0.91 6.45
C LYS A 184 -13.99 0.32 7.24
N ALA A 185 -14.00 0.24 8.57
CA ALA A 185 -14.37 1.38 9.42
C ALA A 185 -13.11 2.15 9.82
N GLU A 186 -12.88 3.33 9.22
CA GLU A 186 -11.89 4.28 9.75
C GLU A 186 -12.40 4.81 11.10
N SER A 187 -11.69 4.54 12.21
CA SER A 187 -11.99 5.27 13.45
C SER A 187 -11.66 6.74 13.27
N ARG A 188 -12.30 7.59 14.06
CA ARG A 188 -12.01 9.02 14.14
C ARG A 188 -10.53 9.34 14.36
N VAL A 189 -9.79 8.49 15.07
CA VAL A 189 -8.34 8.63 15.31
C VAL A 189 -7.52 8.50 14.02
N TRP A 190 -7.88 7.58 13.12
CA TRP A 190 -7.26 7.43 11.79
C TRP A 190 -7.56 8.67 10.92
N THR A 191 -8.81 9.15 10.93
CA THR A 191 -9.20 10.37 10.20
C THR A 191 -8.45 11.61 10.69
N LEU A 192 -8.34 11.81 12.00
CA LEU A 192 -7.58 12.93 12.57
C LEU A 192 -6.07 12.80 12.28
N CYS A 193 -5.52 11.59 12.28
CA CYS A 193 -4.14 11.35 11.86
C CYS A 193 -3.92 11.81 10.41
N ARG A 194 -4.82 11.45 9.50
CA ARG A 194 -4.79 11.89 8.09
C ARG A 194 -4.81 13.41 8.01
N GLU A 195 -5.74 14.07 8.70
CA GLU A 195 -5.84 15.54 8.73
C GLU A 195 -4.56 16.20 9.26
N ILE A 196 -3.96 15.67 10.32
CA ILE A 196 -2.69 16.19 10.87
C ILE A 196 -1.55 16.00 9.88
N LEU A 197 -1.40 14.80 9.29
CA LEU A 197 -0.33 14.52 8.34
C LEU A 197 -0.43 15.42 7.12
N LEU A 198 -1.61 15.61 6.55
CA LEU A 198 -1.83 16.52 5.43
C LEU A 198 -1.54 17.97 5.83
N GLU A 199 -1.97 18.41 7.01
CA GLU A 199 -1.65 19.75 7.50
C GLU A 199 -0.13 19.94 7.71
N GLN A 200 0.60 18.91 8.15
CA GLN A 200 2.06 18.94 8.32
C GLN A 200 2.81 18.90 6.99
N LEU A 201 2.31 18.13 6.03
CA LEU A 201 2.95 17.91 4.72
C LEU A 201 2.70 19.07 3.74
N VAL A 202 1.60 19.81 3.90
CA VAL A 202 1.24 20.95 3.03
C VAL A 202 1.75 22.27 3.59
N GLY A 203 2.52 23.01 2.79
CA GLY A 203 2.96 24.38 3.14
C GLY A 203 4.01 24.46 4.26
N ASN A 204 4.78 23.38 4.49
CA ASN A 204 5.87 23.30 5.47
C ASN A 204 7.21 22.90 4.80
N PRO A 205 7.79 23.75 3.94
CA PRO A 205 8.93 23.36 3.10
C PRO A 205 10.25 23.15 3.88
N ASN A 206 10.36 23.72 5.08
CA ASN A 206 11.54 23.57 5.94
C ASN A 206 11.62 22.19 6.61
N SER A 207 10.47 21.55 6.84
CA SER A 207 10.41 20.25 7.51
C SER A 207 10.03 19.11 6.57
N LEU A 208 10.05 19.39 5.25
CA LEU A 208 9.57 18.49 4.22
C LEU A 208 10.29 17.14 4.23
N ASP A 209 11.60 17.12 4.48
CA ASP A 209 12.37 15.89 4.54
C ASP A 209 11.93 14.99 5.70
N ARG A 210 11.72 15.56 6.89
CA ARG A 210 11.22 14.83 8.07
C ARG A 210 9.79 14.33 7.87
N ALA A 211 8.92 15.20 7.35
CA ALA A 211 7.54 14.82 7.06
C ALA A 211 7.49 13.70 5.98
N HIS A 212 8.40 13.74 5.00
CA HIS A 212 8.55 12.68 4.01
C HIS A 212 9.04 11.37 4.64
N GLU A 213 9.96 11.40 5.60
CA GLU A 213 10.39 10.19 6.33
C GLU A 213 9.21 9.49 7.02
N ALA A 214 8.21 10.23 7.50
CA ALA A 214 6.98 9.66 8.04
C ALA A 214 6.16 8.93 6.96
N VAL A 215 6.09 9.46 5.74
CA VAL A 215 5.47 8.77 4.59
C VAL A 215 6.23 7.50 4.25
N VAL A 216 7.57 7.58 4.17
CA VAL A 216 8.43 6.41 3.91
C VAL A 216 8.23 5.34 4.97
N PHE A 217 8.16 5.73 6.25
CA PHE A 217 7.87 4.83 7.36
C PHE A 217 6.56 4.08 7.16
N MET A 218 5.47 4.77 6.80
CA MET A 218 4.17 4.12 6.56
C MET A 218 4.23 3.15 5.37
N LEU A 219 4.82 3.57 4.24
CA LEU A 219 4.87 2.77 3.01
C LEU A 219 5.75 1.52 3.13
N ARG A 220 6.74 1.53 4.02
CA ARG A 220 7.63 0.39 4.28
C ARG A 220 7.22 -0.44 5.50
N HIS A 221 6.10 -0.10 6.14
CA HIS A 221 5.66 -0.80 7.33
C HIS A 221 5.22 -2.25 7.03
N SER A 222 5.41 -3.16 7.98
CA SER A 222 5.00 -4.57 7.82
C SER A 222 3.49 -4.72 7.69
N GLU A 223 2.73 -3.93 8.45
CA GLU A 223 1.27 -3.90 8.42
C GLU A 223 0.71 -3.30 7.11
N VAL A 224 -0.03 -4.11 6.35
CA VAL A 224 -0.68 -3.73 5.08
C VAL A 224 -1.60 -2.51 5.25
N ARG A 225 -2.36 -2.47 6.35
CA ARG A 225 -3.29 -1.36 6.65
C ARG A 225 -2.57 -0.02 6.74
N LEU A 226 -1.42 0.02 7.40
CA LEU A 226 -0.63 1.25 7.51
C LEU A 226 0.00 1.64 6.16
N ARG A 227 0.47 0.66 5.38
CA ARG A 227 0.94 0.92 4.01
C ARG A 227 -0.16 1.54 3.15
N LEU A 228 -1.38 1.01 3.23
CA LEU A 228 -2.53 1.50 2.46
C LEU A 228 -2.91 2.92 2.87
N PHE A 229 -2.96 3.17 4.18
CA PHE A 229 -3.18 4.51 4.71
C PHE A 229 -2.12 5.51 4.23
N GLY A 230 -0.83 5.13 4.29
CA GLY A 230 0.26 5.95 3.80
C GLY A 230 0.18 6.23 2.29
N ALA A 231 -0.22 5.23 1.49
CA ALA A 231 -0.41 5.38 0.04
C ALA A 231 -1.54 6.35 -0.29
N GLN A 232 -2.65 6.30 0.47
CA GLN A 232 -3.77 7.23 0.31
C GLN A 232 -3.39 8.66 0.70
N VAL A 233 -2.70 8.86 1.83
CA VAL A 233 -2.18 10.18 2.23
C VAL A 233 -1.25 10.73 1.15
N LEU A 234 -0.35 9.88 0.62
CA LEU A 234 0.54 10.27 -0.46
C LEU A 234 -0.22 10.67 -1.72
N ARG A 235 -1.26 9.92 -2.10
CA ARG A 235 -2.09 10.21 -3.28
C ARG A 235 -2.76 11.58 -3.18
N GLU A 236 -3.25 11.93 -1.98
CA GLU A 236 -3.81 13.25 -1.71
C GLU A 236 -2.78 14.39 -1.88
N LEU A 237 -1.50 14.14 -1.63
CA LEU A 237 -0.44 15.16 -1.75
C LEU A 237 0.07 15.34 -3.18
N ILE A 238 0.05 14.29 -4.01
CA ILE A 238 0.69 14.30 -5.33
C ILE A 238 -0.28 14.35 -6.51
N SER A 239 -1.57 14.07 -6.29
CA SER A 239 -2.57 14.09 -7.35
C SER A 239 -3.09 15.50 -7.55
N GLU A 240 -2.94 16.06 -8.77
CA GLU A 240 -3.40 17.41 -9.11
C GLU A 240 -4.92 17.63 -8.89
N LYS A 241 -5.70 16.54 -8.83
CA LYS A 241 -7.15 16.58 -8.58
C LYS A 241 -7.50 16.68 -7.10
N SER A 242 -6.53 16.52 -6.21
CA SER A 242 -6.72 16.55 -4.77
C SER A 242 -6.73 17.98 -4.24
N PHE A 243 -7.58 18.24 -3.23
CA PHE A 243 -7.58 19.51 -2.50
C PHE A 243 -6.25 19.76 -1.77
N SER A 244 -5.61 18.68 -1.30
CA SER A 244 -4.35 18.72 -0.54
C SER A 244 -3.10 18.63 -1.43
N PHE A 245 -3.25 18.82 -2.75
CA PHE A 245 -2.12 18.76 -3.67
C PHE A 245 -1.06 19.81 -3.32
N ASP A 246 0.17 19.36 -3.09
CA ASP A 246 1.31 20.25 -2.84
C ASP A 246 2.33 20.13 -3.99
N PRO A 247 2.41 21.14 -4.88
CA PRO A 247 3.31 21.11 -6.03
C PRO A 247 4.79 21.18 -5.62
N GLU A 248 5.11 21.77 -4.46
CA GLU A 248 6.49 21.84 -3.97
C GLU A 248 6.94 20.47 -3.45
N TYR A 249 6.11 19.82 -2.62
CA TYR A 249 6.34 18.45 -2.18
C TYR A 249 6.49 17.51 -3.37
N ARG A 250 5.56 17.61 -4.32
CA ARG A 250 5.59 16.82 -5.55
C ARG A 250 6.92 16.96 -6.27
N ARG A 251 7.34 18.19 -6.59
CA ARG A 251 8.58 18.45 -7.33
C ARG A 251 9.83 17.99 -6.57
N ARG A 252 9.88 18.17 -5.26
CA ARG A 252 11.09 17.85 -4.47
C ARG A 252 11.26 16.35 -4.22
N LYS A 253 10.17 15.58 -4.17
CA LYS A 253 10.19 14.17 -3.77
C LYS A 253 9.85 13.17 -4.86
N GLU A 254 9.49 13.61 -6.06
CA GLU A 254 9.05 12.73 -7.13
C GLU A 254 10.02 11.57 -7.47
N TYR A 255 11.34 11.80 -7.47
CA TYR A 255 12.32 10.74 -7.70
C TYR A 255 12.40 9.73 -6.55
N ASP A 256 12.26 10.19 -5.31
CA ASP A 256 12.23 9.33 -4.11
C ASP A 256 10.94 8.48 -4.06
N LEU A 257 9.85 9.02 -4.62
CA LEU A 257 8.54 8.38 -4.63
C LEU A 257 8.43 7.24 -5.65
N VAL A 258 9.09 7.33 -6.80
CA VAL A 258 9.05 6.28 -7.84
C VAL A 258 9.39 4.88 -7.30
N PRO A 259 10.55 4.64 -6.64
CA PRO A 259 10.89 3.32 -6.13
C PRO A 259 9.94 2.85 -5.02
N LEU A 260 9.40 3.78 -4.21
CA LEU A 260 8.42 3.44 -3.18
C LEU A 260 7.12 2.94 -3.81
N CYS A 261 6.59 3.64 -4.81
CA CYS A 261 5.35 3.24 -5.49
C CYS A 261 5.54 1.89 -6.19
N LEU A 262 6.67 1.67 -6.87
CA LEU A 262 6.98 0.39 -7.51
C LEU A 262 7.03 -0.76 -6.50
N SER A 263 7.64 -0.56 -5.32
CA SER A 263 7.66 -1.60 -4.27
C SER A 263 6.27 -1.97 -3.74
N LEU A 264 5.29 -1.05 -3.78
CA LEU A 264 3.91 -1.35 -3.40
C LEU A 264 3.21 -2.21 -4.46
N LEU A 265 3.64 -2.14 -5.72
CA LEU A 265 3.06 -2.92 -6.83
C LEU A 265 3.40 -4.41 -6.69
N GLU A 266 4.53 -4.73 -6.08
CA GLU A 266 4.98 -6.09 -5.76
C GLU A 266 4.22 -6.72 -4.58
N SER A 267 3.35 -5.96 -3.90
CA SER A 267 2.52 -6.47 -2.80
C SER A 267 1.52 -7.52 -3.31
N ALA A 268 1.25 -8.56 -2.52
CA ALA A 268 0.17 -9.51 -2.79
C ALA A 268 -1.24 -8.94 -2.50
N ASP A 269 -1.32 -7.77 -1.84
CA ASP A 269 -2.58 -7.11 -1.52
C ASP A 269 -3.09 -6.25 -2.69
N VAL A 270 -4.28 -6.57 -3.19
CA VAL A 270 -4.88 -5.92 -4.37
C VAL A 270 -5.21 -4.44 -4.13
N TYR A 271 -5.54 -4.03 -2.89
CA TYR A 271 -5.81 -2.62 -2.59
C TYR A 271 -4.53 -1.80 -2.62
N LEU A 272 -3.42 -2.36 -2.12
CA LEU A 272 -2.10 -1.74 -2.25
C LEU A 272 -1.64 -1.63 -3.70
N GLN A 273 -1.84 -2.68 -4.51
CA GLN A 273 -1.56 -2.64 -5.95
C GLN A 273 -2.37 -1.54 -6.64
N HIS A 274 -3.66 -1.43 -6.31
CA HIS A 274 -4.51 -0.39 -6.87
C HIS A 274 -4.04 1.03 -6.48
N GLU A 275 -3.76 1.29 -5.20
CA GLU A 275 -3.25 2.59 -4.78
C GLU A 275 -1.87 2.89 -5.39
N SER A 276 -1.01 1.87 -5.54
CA SER A 276 0.27 2.00 -6.25
C SER A 276 0.09 2.46 -7.70
N LEU A 277 -0.89 1.88 -8.42
CA LEU A 277 -1.21 2.28 -9.79
C LEU A 277 -1.70 3.74 -9.89
N GLU A 278 -2.54 4.18 -8.97
CA GLU A 278 -3.01 5.57 -8.92
C GLU A 278 -1.85 6.55 -8.68
N LEU A 279 -0.92 6.20 -7.79
CA LEU A 279 0.28 6.98 -7.51
C LEU A 279 1.21 7.06 -8.72
N LEU A 280 1.47 5.91 -9.38
CA LEU A 280 2.27 5.84 -10.60
C LEU A 280 1.62 6.63 -11.75
N HIS A 281 0.30 6.54 -11.90
CA HIS A 281 -0.43 7.32 -12.90
C HIS A 281 -0.28 8.83 -12.67
N ALA A 282 -0.30 9.29 -11.42
CA ALA A 282 0.00 10.69 -11.11
C ALA A 282 1.47 11.04 -11.42
N LEU A 283 2.43 10.13 -11.18
CA LEU A 283 3.86 10.32 -11.47
C LEU A 283 4.15 10.39 -12.97
N LEU A 284 3.43 9.63 -13.77
CA LEU A 284 3.60 9.59 -15.22
C LEU A 284 3.17 10.88 -15.94
N GLN A 285 2.47 11.80 -15.25
CA GLN A 285 2.22 13.14 -15.77
C GLN A 285 3.51 13.95 -15.92
N SER A 286 4.54 13.66 -15.11
CA SER A 286 5.87 14.25 -15.22
C SER A 286 6.67 13.57 -16.33
N LYS A 287 6.88 14.26 -17.46
CA LYS A 287 7.60 13.71 -18.64
C LYS A 287 8.99 13.16 -18.32
N HIS A 288 9.74 13.81 -17.44
CA HIS A 288 11.10 13.38 -17.06
C HIS A 288 11.11 12.10 -16.20
N LEU A 289 9.99 11.69 -15.62
CA LEU A 289 9.88 10.44 -14.87
C LEU A 289 9.41 9.26 -15.73
N GLN A 290 8.80 9.53 -16.88
CA GLN A 290 8.22 8.49 -17.74
C GLN A 290 9.25 7.42 -18.11
N GLU A 291 10.46 7.85 -18.47
CA GLU A 291 11.55 6.95 -18.84
C GLU A 291 11.93 6.00 -17.68
N THR A 292 12.21 6.55 -16.50
CA THR A 292 12.58 5.77 -15.32
C THR A 292 11.47 4.82 -14.87
N ILE A 293 10.21 5.26 -14.92
CA ILE A 293 9.06 4.44 -14.54
C ILE A 293 8.87 3.30 -15.56
N CYS A 294 8.92 3.61 -16.86
CA CYS A 294 8.79 2.61 -17.93
C CYS A 294 9.89 1.56 -17.82
N GLU A 295 11.14 1.96 -17.63
CA GLU A 295 12.27 1.04 -17.44
C GLU A 295 11.99 0.02 -16.33
N LYS A 296 11.55 0.52 -15.17
CA LYS A 296 11.30 -0.32 -14.00
C LYS A 296 10.08 -1.22 -14.18
N LEU A 297 9.04 -0.74 -14.85
CA LEU A 297 7.86 -1.54 -15.17
C LEU A 297 8.20 -2.68 -16.13
N VAL A 298 9.01 -2.44 -17.16
CA VAL A 298 9.43 -3.52 -18.08
C VAL A 298 10.33 -4.53 -17.37
N ARG A 299 11.25 -4.07 -16.51
CA ARG A 299 12.03 -4.97 -15.66
C ARG A 299 11.14 -5.81 -14.75
N LEU A 300 10.14 -5.22 -14.11
CA LEU A 300 9.18 -5.95 -13.26
C LEU A 300 8.46 -7.05 -14.06
N VAL A 301 7.98 -6.75 -15.28
CA VAL A 301 7.34 -7.74 -16.15
C VAL A 301 8.33 -8.83 -16.56
N GLY A 302 9.56 -8.48 -16.92
CA GLY A 302 10.62 -9.42 -17.31
C GLY A 302 11.04 -10.35 -16.18
N ASP A 303 11.27 -9.82 -14.98
CA ASP A 303 11.61 -10.60 -13.78
C ASP A 303 10.44 -11.52 -13.41
N SER A 304 9.21 -11.03 -13.50
CA SER A 304 8.01 -11.82 -13.22
C SER A 304 7.73 -12.90 -14.27
N ALA A 305 8.09 -12.67 -15.53
CA ALA A 305 7.96 -13.66 -16.61
C ALA A 305 8.89 -14.87 -16.39
N LYS A 306 10.08 -14.60 -15.82
CA LYS A 306 11.07 -15.61 -15.43
C LYS A 306 10.80 -16.21 -14.05
N ALA A 307 9.95 -15.60 -13.24
CA ALA A 307 9.64 -16.09 -11.90
C ALA A 307 8.95 -17.46 -11.94
N LEU A 308 9.27 -18.30 -10.95
CA LEU A 308 8.54 -19.53 -10.67
C LEU A 308 7.10 -19.21 -10.23
N ASP A 309 6.16 -20.09 -10.55
CA ASP A 309 4.79 -19.97 -10.05
C ASP A 309 4.76 -19.95 -8.52
N ALA A 310 3.81 -19.16 -7.98
CA ALA A 310 3.62 -19.04 -6.55
C ALA A 310 3.32 -20.43 -5.96
N LYS A 311 3.95 -20.77 -4.82
CA LYS A 311 3.65 -22.01 -4.09
C LYS A 311 2.15 -22.08 -3.79
N VAL A 312 1.46 -22.98 -4.48
CA VAL A 312 0.06 -23.30 -4.19
C VAL A 312 0.02 -24.10 -2.89
N GLU A 313 -0.99 -23.87 -2.06
CA GLU A 313 -1.15 -24.60 -0.81
C GLU A 313 -1.21 -26.12 -1.06
N GLU A 314 -0.58 -26.91 -0.18
CA GLU A 314 -0.37 -28.36 -0.32
C GLU A 314 -1.66 -29.17 -0.55
N ARG A 315 -2.82 -28.62 -0.13
CA ARG A 315 -4.15 -29.19 -0.40
C ARG A 315 -4.54 -29.22 -1.89
N PHE A 316 -3.92 -28.39 -2.72
CA PHE A 316 -4.07 -28.40 -4.18
C PHE A 316 -2.92 -29.13 -4.88
N ALA A 317 -1.88 -29.55 -4.15
CA ALA A 317 -0.76 -30.34 -4.70
C ALA A 317 -1.18 -31.78 -5.05
N LEU A 318 -2.31 -32.25 -4.51
CA LEU A 318 -2.93 -33.53 -4.90
C LEU A 318 -3.72 -33.43 -6.22
N ILE A 319 -3.78 -32.25 -6.82
CA ILE A 319 -4.61 -31.92 -7.99
C ILE A 319 -3.82 -31.06 -8.99
N GLU A 320 -2.48 -31.23 -9.03
CA GLU A 320 -1.55 -30.51 -9.91
C GLU A 320 -1.95 -30.56 -11.40
N ASP A 321 -2.66 -31.62 -11.81
CA ASP A 321 -3.12 -31.84 -13.19
C ASP A 321 -4.45 -31.16 -13.55
N THR A 322 -5.05 -30.37 -12.65
CA THR A 322 -6.33 -29.69 -12.94
C THR A 322 -6.17 -28.21 -13.31
N THR A 323 -7.00 -27.77 -14.25
CA THR A 323 -7.14 -26.36 -14.66
C THR A 323 -7.51 -25.43 -13.50
N GLU A 324 -8.12 -25.96 -12.45
CA GLU A 324 -8.41 -25.23 -11.21
C GLU A 324 -7.13 -24.86 -10.45
N HIS A 325 -6.17 -25.78 -10.31
CA HIS A 325 -4.87 -25.52 -9.68
C HIS A 325 -4.11 -24.43 -10.43
N GLU A 326 -4.01 -24.54 -11.76
CA GLU A 326 -3.39 -23.53 -12.62
C GLU A 326 -4.07 -22.15 -12.45
N THR A 327 -5.40 -22.09 -12.47
CA THR A 327 -6.14 -20.83 -12.30
C THR A 327 -5.86 -20.18 -10.94
N TYR A 328 -5.86 -20.96 -9.84
CA TYR A 328 -5.53 -20.45 -8.50
C TYR A 328 -4.06 -20.02 -8.36
N ALA A 329 -3.13 -20.76 -8.95
CA ALA A 329 -1.71 -20.39 -9.00
C ALA A 329 -1.50 -19.07 -9.75
N HIS A 330 -2.14 -18.94 -10.93
CA HIS A 330 -1.98 -17.77 -11.78
C HIS A 330 -2.72 -16.53 -11.29
N LEU A 331 -3.78 -16.65 -10.49
CA LEU A 331 -4.40 -15.51 -9.79
C LEU A 331 -3.42 -14.84 -8.81
N ARG A 332 -2.43 -15.58 -8.31
CA ARG A 332 -1.36 -15.10 -7.43
C ARG A 332 -0.03 -14.94 -8.16
N SER A 333 -0.01 -15.09 -9.49
CA SER A 333 1.20 -14.95 -10.29
C SER A 333 1.68 -13.50 -10.31
N ALA A 334 2.96 -13.32 -10.02
CA ALA A 334 3.64 -12.03 -10.15
C ALA A 334 3.54 -11.48 -11.58
N PHE A 335 3.59 -12.35 -12.60
CA PHE A 335 3.48 -11.92 -14.00
C PHE A 335 2.10 -11.37 -14.33
N THR A 336 1.03 -12.03 -13.88
CA THR A 336 -0.33 -11.57 -14.13
C THR A 336 -0.55 -10.18 -13.53
N ALA A 337 -0.09 -9.98 -12.29
CA ALA A 337 -0.16 -8.68 -11.61
C ALA A 337 0.66 -7.60 -12.32
N ALA A 338 1.93 -7.89 -12.66
CA ALA A 338 2.81 -6.96 -13.36
C ALA A 338 2.29 -6.59 -14.75
N SER A 339 1.83 -7.57 -15.53
CA SER A 339 1.25 -7.35 -16.86
C SER A 339 -0.02 -6.53 -16.78
N GLN A 340 -0.94 -6.84 -15.85
CA GLN A 340 -2.15 -6.07 -15.64
C GLN A 340 -1.86 -4.63 -15.22
N ALA A 341 -0.86 -4.42 -14.37
CA ALA A 341 -0.40 -3.12 -13.94
C ALA A 341 0.09 -2.27 -15.13
N VAL A 342 1.00 -2.83 -15.94
CA VAL A 342 1.51 -2.16 -17.14
C VAL A 342 0.38 -1.88 -18.12
N ASN A 343 -0.51 -2.83 -18.37
CA ASN A 343 -1.66 -2.65 -19.26
C ASN A 343 -2.60 -1.54 -18.78
N THR A 344 -2.86 -1.45 -17.48
CA THR A 344 -3.66 -0.36 -16.89
C THR A 344 -3.01 1.01 -17.14
N LEU A 345 -1.69 1.11 -16.98
CA LEU A 345 -0.96 2.36 -17.23
C LEU A 345 -0.86 2.69 -18.72
N MET A 346 -0.66 1.70 -19.61
CA MET A 346 -0.67 1.89 -21.07
C MET A 346 -2.02 2.38 -21.58
N ASN A 347 -3.11 1.85 -21.04
CA ASN A 347 -4.48 2.30 -21.36
C ASN A 347 -4.71 3.76 -20.97
N SER A 348 -4.23 4.16 -19.79
CA SER A 348 -4.39 5.50 -19.27
C SER A 348 -3.44 6.53 -19.89
N ASN A 349 -2.24 6.10 -20.33
CA ASN A 349 -1.23 6.98 -20.92
C ASN A 349 -0.51 6.32 -22.11
N ARG A 350 -1.13 6.40 -23.29
CA ARG A 350 -0.65 5.79 -24.54
C ARG A 350 0.69 6.33 -25.03
N ASN A 351 1.08 7.54 -24.60
CA ASN A 351 2.35 8.16 -24.99
C ASN A 351 3.57 7.41 -24.47
N MET A 352 3.39 6.47 -23.54
CA MET A 352 4.46 5.61 -23.03
C MET A 352 4.80 4.44 -23.96
N LEU A 353 3.91 4.07 -24.90
CA LEU A 353 4.09 2.89 -25.75
C LEU A 353 5.44 2.90 -26.51
N PRO A 354 5.89 4.00 -27.14
CA PRO A 354 7.21 4.02 -27.77
C PRO A 354 8.36 3.80 -26.78
N ILE A 355 8.26 4.32 -25.56
CA ILE A 355 9.29 4.15 -24.53
C ILE A 355 9.35 2.68 -24.07
N LEU A 356 8.18 2.09 -23.79
CA LEU A 356 8.06 0.70 -23.34
C LEU A 356 8.51 -0.29 -24.42
N VAL A 357 8.11 -0.06 -25.67
CA VAL A 357 8.36 -0.98 -26.78
C VAL A 357 9.75 -0.78 -27.37
N ASP A 358 10.07 0.42 -27.87
CA ASP A 358 11.29 0.61 -28.67
C ASP A 358 12.55 0.68 -27.81
N ARG A 359 12.44 1.21 -26.59
CA ARG A 359 13.60 1.54 -25.77
C ARG A 359 13.88 0.51 -24.68
N TYR A 360 12.83 -0.07 -24.12
CA TYR A 360 12.94 -1.03 -23.01
C TYR A 360 12.48 -2.44 -23.36
N ASP A 361 12.00 -2.68 -24.57
CA ASP A 361 11.70 -4.02 -25.09
C ASP A 361 10.66 -4.78 -24.25
N LEU A 362 9.49 -4.15 -24.04
CA LEU A 362 8.35 -4.79 -23.35
C LEU A 362 7.82 -6.03 -24.10
N LEU A 363 8.02 -6.12 -25.42
CA LEU A 363 7.45 -7.21 -26.22
C LEU A 363 8.14 -8.55 -25.96
N THR A 364 9.45 -8.56 -25.76
CA THR A 364 10.19 -9.81 -25.47
C THR A 364 9.66 -10.58 -24.26
N PRO A 365 9.48 -10.00 -23.06
CA PRO A 365 8.94 -10.75 -21.92
C PRO A 365 7.49 -11.20 -22.13
N LEU A 366 6.67 -10.42 -22.86
CA LEU A 366 5.30 -10.82 -23.17
C LEU A 366 5.28 -12.01 -24.14
N ALA A 367 6.11 -11.95 -25.18
CA ALA A 367 6.23 -13.01 -26.19
C ALA A 367 6.79 -14.31 -25.61
N PHE A 368 7.78 -14.21 -24.70
CA PHE A 368 8.30 -15.35 -23.96
C PHE A 368 7.20 -16.07 -23.18
N VAL A 369 6.39 -15.32 -22.42
CA VAL A 369 5.26 -15.91 -21.68
C VAL A 369 4.23 -16.52 -22.63
N LEU A 370 3.92 -15.86 -23.74
CA LEU A 370 2.97 -16.36 -24.72
C LEU A 370 3.40 -17.71 -25.33
N ALA A 371 4.69 -17.86 -25.63
CA ALA A 371 5.23 -19.09 -26.22
C ALA A 371 5.28 -20.25 -25.21
N VAL A 372 5.70 -19.98 -23.97
CA VAL A 372 6.03 -21.01 -22.98
C VAL A 372 4.83 -21.41 -22.10
N GLU A 373 3.92 -20.49 -21.80
CA GLU A 373 2.74 -20.80 -20.98
C GLU A 373 1.70 -21.60 -21.75
N ARG A 374 0.95 -22.43 -21.03
CA ARG A 374 -0.18 -23.18 -21.58
C ARG A 374 -1.17 -22.21 -22.27
N PRO A 375 -1.64 -22.54 -23.49
CA PRO A 375 -2.62 -21.72 -24.18
C PRO A 375 -3.86 -21.56 -23.31
N HIS A 376 -4.44 -20.37 -23.34
CA HIS A 376 -5.58 -19.98 -22.51
C HIS A 376 -5.36 -19.96 -20.99
N SER A 377 -4.13 -20.15 -20.48
CA SER A 377 -3.83 -19.84 -19.08
C SER A 377 -4.00 -18.33 -18.80
N LEU A 378 -4.12 -17.94 -17.52
CA LEU A 378 -4.28 -16.52 -17.16
C LEU A 378 -3.04 -15.69 -17.53
N LYS A 379 -1.83 -16.25 -17.39
CA LYS A 379 -0.59 -15.58 -17.81
C LYS A 379 -0.52 -15.42 -19.33
N TRP A 380 -0.91 -16.47 -20.06
CA TRP A 380 -1.00 -16.43 -21.51
C TRP A 380 -1.98 -15.34 -21.99
N HIS A 381 -3.17 -15.27 -21.40
CA HIS A 381 -4.13 -14.21 -21.71
C HIS A 381 -3.60 -12.81 -21.35
N ALA A 382 -2.91 -12.66 -20.21
CA ALA A 382 -2.33 -11.38 -19.82
C ALA A 382 -1.29 -10.88 -20.85
N ALA A 383 -0.46 -11.80 -21.37
CA ALA A 383 0.47 -11.52 -22.45
C ALA A 383 -0.26 -11.19 -23.77
N ALA A 384 -1.22 -12.02 -24.18
CA ALA A 384 -1.99 -11.86 -25.41
C ALA A 384 -2.73 -10.52 -25.46
N ILE A 385 -3.45 -10.17 -24.39
CA ILE A 385 -4.16 -8.88 -24.26
C ILE A 385 -3.18 -7.71 -24.39
N SER A 386 -2.01 -7.81 -23.75
CA SER A 386 -1.01 -6.73 -23.76
C SER A 386 -0.40 -6.55 -25.16
N ILE A 387 -0.06 -7.65 -25.85
CA ILE A 387 0.48 -7.62 -27.22
C ILE A 387 -0.56 -7.06 -28.19
N GLN A 388 -1.81 -7.52 -28.12
CA GLN A 388 -2.90 -7.01 -28.96
C GLN A 388 -3.10 -5.50 -28.74
N PHE A 389 -3.11 -5.07 -27.47
CA PHE A 389 -3.23 -3.64 -27.16
C PHE A 389 -2.10 -2.82 -27.79
N ILE A 390 -0.86 -3.30 -27.70
CA ILE A 390 0.33 -2.65 -28.26
C ILE A 390 0.23 -2.58 -29.79
N ILE A 391 -0.15 -3.67 -30.48
CA ILE A 391 -0.33 -3.68 -31.95
C ILE A 391 -1.39 -2.67 -32.39
N SER A 392 -2.54 -2.63 -31.71
CA SER A 392 -3.65 -1.75 -32.10
C SER A 392 -3.34 -0.26 -31.90
N HIS A 393 -2.43 0.09 -30.98
CA HIS A 393 -2.17 1.47 -30.58
C HIS A 393 -0.77 1.99 -30.95
N TYR A 394 0.17 1.11 -31.26
CA TYR A 394 1.55 1.45 -31.63
C TYR A 394 2.13 0.49 -32.69
N TYR A 395 1.35 0.24 -33.74
CA TYR A 395 1.74 -0.62 -34.85
C TYR A 395 3.15 -0.38 -35.44
N PRO A 396 3.58 0.87 -35.75
CA PRO A 396 4.83 1.09 -36.47
C PRO A 396 6.09 0.61 -35.74
N GLY A 397 6.11 0.70 -34.40
CA GLY A 397 7.22 0.18 -33.59
C GLY A 397 7.00 -1.28 -33.18
N ALA A 398 5.75 -1.69 -32.96
CA ALA A 398 5.45 -3.04 -32.50
C ALA A 398 5.60 -4.11 -33.58
N ALA A 399 5.12 -3.86 -34.81
CA ALA A 399 5.03 -4.90 -35.84
C ALA A 399 6.39 -5.47 -36.26
N PRO A 400 7.47 -4.68 -36.45
CA PRO A 400 8.79 -5.24 -36.76
C PRO A 400 9.33 -6.15 -35.65
N LEU A 401 9.15 -5.76 -34.38
CA LEU A 401 9.62 -6.52 -33.22
C LEU A 401 8.83 -7.82 -33.05
N ILE A 402 7.51 -7.77 -33.24
CA ILE A 402 6.66 -8.98 -33.20
C ILE A 402 7.00 -9.91 -34.35
N GLY A 403 7.22 -9.37 -35.55
CA GLY A 403 7.66 -10.18 -36.70
C GLY A 403 8.99 -10.90 -36.43
N GLU A 404 9.93 -10.25 -35.76
CA GLU A 404 11.19 -10.87 -35.35
C GLU A 404 11.03 -11.91 -34.22
N LEU A 405 10.16 -11.64 -33.24
CA LEU A 405 9.96 -12.51 -32.08
C LEU A 405 9.19 -13.79 -32.42
N PHE A 406 8.27 -13.73 -33.39
CA PHE A 406 7.38 -14.85 -33.77
C PHE A 406 7.68 -15.43 -35.17
N GLU A 407 8.68 -14.90 -35.87
CA GLU A 407 9.04 -15.27 -37.25
C GLU A 407 7.89 -15.08 -38.27
N VAL A 408 7.09 -14.01 -38.09
CA VAL A 408 5.93 -13.66 -38.92
C VAL A 408 6.22 -12.43 -39.77
N SER A 409 5.66 -12.34 -40.98
CA SER A 409 5.87 -11.16 -41.83
C SER A 409 5.09 -9.95 -41.32
N VAL A 410 5.67 -8.75 -41.45
CA VAL A 410 5.01 -7.49 -41.06
C VAL A 410 3.74 -7.23 -41.90
N ASP A 411 3.67 -7.76 -43.12
CA ASP A 411 2.49 -7.63 -43.98
C ASP A 411 1.30 -8.43 -43.44
N GLU A 412 1.52 -9.63 -42.90
CA GLU A 412 0.48 -10.44 -42.26
C GLU A 412 -0.01 -9.81 -40.95
N LEU A 413 0.87 -9.11 -40.23
CA LEU A 413 0.50 -8.39 -39.00
C LEU A 413 -0.43 -7.20 -39.27
N LEU A 414 -0.48 -6.68 -40.50
CA LEU A 414 -1.28 -5.50 -40.85
C LEU A 414 -2.77 -5.74 -40.65
N GLU A 415 -3.24 -6.97 -40.89
CA GLU A 415 -4.64 -7.36 -40.72
C GLU A 415 -5.10 -7.31 -39.25
N TRP A 416 -4.17 -7.37 -38.32
CA TRP A 416 -4.44 -7.40 -36.87
C TRP A 416 -4.52 -6.01 -36.24
N LYS A 417 -3.96 -4.99 -36.91
CA LYS A 417 -3.94 -3.60 -36.44
C LYS A 417 -5.35 -3.06 -36.15
N ASP A 418 -6.29 -3.32 -37.06
CA ASP A 418 -7.64 -2.75 -37.02
C ASP A 418 -8.71 -3.76 -36.57
N LYS A 419 -8.30 -4.96 -36.15
CA LYS A 419 -9.19 -6.05 -35.73
C LYS A 419 -9.78 -5.74 -34.35
N ARG A 420 -10.95 -5.07 -34.34
CA ARG A 420 -11.67 -4.70 -33.12
C ARG A 420 -12.46 -5.89 -32.58
N GLY A 421 -12.37 -6.12 -31.27
CA GLY A 421 -13.18 -7.12 -30.55
C GLY A 421 -12.46 -8.44 -30.27
N ASP A 422 -11.24 -8.62 -30.76
CA ASP A 422 -10.34 -9.67 -30.29
C ASP A 422 -9.77 -9.26 -28.93
N ASP A 423 -9.85 -10.15 -27.93
CA ASP A 423 -9.20 -9.98 -26.63
C ASP A 423 -7.70 -10.35 -26.69
N GLY A 424 -7.18 -10.59 -27.89
CA GLY A 424 -5.81 -10.97 -28.18
C GLY A 424 -5.64 -12.47 -28.36
N THR A 425 -6.68 -13.26 -28.10
CA THR A 425 -6.64 -14.73 -28.25
C THR A 425 -6.40 -15.11 -29.70
N MET A 426 -7.15 -14.53 -30.64
CA MET A 426 -6.99 -14.90 -32.05
C MET A 426 -5.63 -14.46 -32.60
N LEU A 427 -5.14 -13.27 -32.20
CA LEU A 427 -3.81 -12.82 -32.57
C LEU A 427 -2.75 -13.78 -32.02
N ALA A 428 -2.87 -14.17 -30.75
CA ALA A 428 -1.91 -15.05 -30.11
C ALA A 428 -1.86 -16.44 -30.76
N GLU A 429 -3.02 -17.02 -31.09
CA GLU A 429 -3.08 -18.29 -31.85
C GLU A 429 -2.41 -18.15 -33.22
N PHE A 430 -2.64 -17.04 -33.92
CA PHE A 430 -1.97 -16.76 -35.19
C PHE A 430 -0.44 -16.62 -35.04
N LEU A 431 0.03 -15.93 -34.00
CA LEU A 431 1.46 -15.75 -33.73
C LEU A 431 2.17 -17.04 -33.32
N LEU A 432 1.48 -17.93 -32.61
CA LEU A 432 2.05 -19.19 -32.12
C LEU A 432 2.03 -20.30 -33.17
N GLY A 433 1.12 -20.25 -34.14
CA GLY A 433 1.01 -21.28 -35.17
C GLY A 433 0.57 -22.63 -34.60
N ASP A 434 1.17 -23.71 -35.08
CA ASP A 434 0.99 -25.06 -34.54
C ASP A 434 1.92 -25.34 -33.35
N GLU A 435 1.75 -26.48 -32.69
CA GLU A 435 2.56 -26.86 -31.52
C GLU A 435 4.05 -27.06 -31.89
N ASP A 436 4.36 -27.42 -33.14
CA ASP A 436 5.73 -27.53 -33.62
C ASP A 436 6.40 -26.15 -33.72
N HIS A 437 5.70 -25.17 -34.31
CA HIS A 437 6.17 -23.78 -34.36
C HIS A 437 6.31 -23.18 -32.96
N ARG A 438 5.33 -23.41 -32.08
CA ARG A 438 5.40 -22.96 -30.68
C ARG A 438 6.58 -23.54 -29.92
N SER A 439 6.87 -24.83 -30.10
CA SER A 439 8.02 -25.49 -29.48
C SER A 439 9.35 -24.91 -30.00
N HIS A 440 9.42 -24.62 -31.30
CA HIS A 440 10.55 -23.92 -31.92
C HIS A 440 10.72 -22.50 -31.36
N LEU A 441 9.64 -21.73 -31.20
CA LEU A 441 9.69 -20.40 -30.56
C LEU A 441 10.20 -20.47 -29.12
N ALA A 442 9.74 -21.44 -28.33
CA ALA A 442 10.23 -21.65 -26.96
C ALA A 442 11.74 -21.96 -26.93
N LEU A 443 12.24 -22.78 -27.87
CA LEU A 443 13.67 -23.03 -28.05
C LEU A 443 14.43 -21.73 -28.41
N LEU A 444 13.90 -20.90 -29.30
CA LEU A 444 14.53 -19.63 -29.68
C LEU A 444 14.66 -18.69 -28.47
N PHE A 445 13.62 -18.58 -27.64
CA PHE A 445 13.70 -17.82 -26.39
C PHE A 445 14.76 -18.40 -25.43
N TYR A 446 14.84 -19.73 -25.32
CA TYR A 446 15.88 -20.38 -24.52
C TYR A 446 17.30 -20.01 -24.99
N GLN A 447 17.55 -20.10 -26.29
CA GLN A 447 18.84 -19.72 -26.91
C GLN A 447 19.18 -18.24 -26.67
N ARG A 448 18.15 -17.39 -26.57
CA ARG A 448 18.26 -15.96 -26.21
C ARG A 448 18.34 -15.71 -24.69
N GLN A 449 18.59 -16.75 -23.88
CA GLN A 449 18.73 -16.68 -22.41
C GLN A 449 17.44 -16.25 -21.68
N TRP A 450 16.27 -16.52 -22.27
CA TRP A 450 14.98 -16.41 -21.61
C TRP A 450 14.54 -17.80 -21.12
N TYR A 451 14.65 -18.02 -19.81
CA TYR A 451 14.28 -19.28 -19.17
C TYR A 451 13.85 -19.06 -17.72
N ARG A 452 13.03 -19.98 -17.19
CA ARG A 452 12.67 -20.00 -15.76
C ARG A 452 13.69 -20.77 -14.93
N PRO A 453 14.02 -20.30 -13.70
CA PRO A 453 14.78 -21.08 -12.72
C PRO A 453 14.08 -22.42 -12.45
N LEU A 454 14.84 -23.46 -12.14
CA LEU A 454 14.27 -24.73 -11.66
C LEU A 454 13.71 -24.54 -10.25
N PHE A 455 12.59 -25.22 -9.93
CA PHE A 455 12.10 -25.27 -8.56
C PHE A 455 13.17 -25.88 -7.66
N PRO A 456 13.65 -25.20 -6.61
CA PRO A 456 14.43 -25.87 -5.59
C PRO A 456 13.50 -26.87 -4.89
N ARG A 457 13.73 -28.18 -5.09
CA ARG A 457 13.02 -29.21 -4.32
C ARG A 457 13.23 -28.94 -2.84
N LYS A 458 12.16 -29.10 -2.04
CA LYS A 458 12.19 -28.97 -0.58
C LYS A 458 13.37 -29.80 -0.07
N GLN A 459 14.40 -29.16 0.51
CA GLN A 459 15.39 -29.84 1.31
C GLN A 459 14.65 -30.36 2.55
N PHE A 460 14.07 -31.55 2.45
CA PHE A 460 13.75 -32.32 3.64
C PHE A 460 15.10 -32.65 4.29
N GLU A 461 15.18 -32.50 5.61
CA GLU A 461 16.33 -32.90 6.41
C GLU A 461 16.50 -34.43 6.31
N GLN A 462 17.11 -34.92 5.22
CA GLN A 462 17.40 -36.32 4.98
C GLN A 462 18.81 -36.48 4.39
N ALA A 463 19.41 -37.64 4.70
CA ALA A 463 20.84 -37.89 4.83
C ALA A 463 21.73 -37.51 3.64
N ASP A 464 23.03 -37.33 3.90
CA ASP A 464 24.07 -36.87 2.95
C ASP A 464 24.18 -37.69 1.64
N SER A 465 23.69 -38.93 1.58
CA SER A 465 23.66 -39.72 0.33
C SER A 465 22.64 -39.18 -0.68
N ASP A 466 21.52 -38.63 -0.20
CA ASP A 466 20.44 -38.10 -1.03
C ASP A 466 20.79 -36.70 -1.58
N ARG A 467 21.73 -36.00 -0.95
CA ARG A 467 22.30 -34.75 -1.49
C ARG A 467 23.10 -35.00 -2.77
N ILE A 468 23.95 -36.02 -2.78
CA ILE A 468 24.76 -36.35 -3.95
C ILE A 468 23.87 -36.88 -5.07
N LEU A 469 22.85 -37.68 -4.76
CA LEU A 469 21.88 -38.12 -5.77
C LEU A 469 21.06 -36.94 -6.33
N ASN A 470 20.59 -36.02 -5.48
CA ASN A 470 19.89 -34.80 -5.91
C ASN A 470 20.78 -33.87 -6.74
N ASP A 471 22.06 -33.71 -6.39
CA ASP A 471 22.99 -32.91 -7.19
C ASP A 471 23.26 -33.57 -8.54
N ILE A 472 23.38 -34.90 -8.60
CA ILE A 472 23.50 -35.64 -9.86
C ILE A 472 22.23 -35.52 -10.68
N GLU A 473 21.05 -35.67 -10.07
CA GLU A 473 19.75 -35.58 -10.74
C GLU A 473 19.47 -34.16 -11.23
N GLN A 474 19.77 -33.13 -10.43
CA GLN A 474 19.67 -31.71 -10.82
C GLN A 474 20.67 -31.37 -11.94
N ASN A 475 21.89 -31.92 -11.91
CA ASN A 475 22.85 -31.77 -13.01
C ASN A 475 22.39 -32.53 -14.27
N VAL A 476 21.75 -33.70 -14.12
CA VAL A 476 21.19 -34.48 -15.24
C VAL A 476 19.95 -33.80 -15.81
N GLU A 477 19.11 -33.17 -15.00
CA GLU A 477 17.89 -32.46 -15.43
C GLU A 477 18.24 -31.11 -16.06
N THR A 478 19.26 -30.42 -15.54
CA THR A 478 19.86 -29.24 -16.17
C THR A 478 20.51 -29.63 -17.52
N ALA A 479 21.29 -30.72 -17.54
CA ALA A 479 21.89 -31.24 -18.77
C ALA A 479 20.86 -31.82 -19.75
N ALA A 480 19.78 -32.44 -19.29
CA ALA A 480 18.71 -32.96 -20.14
C ALA A 480 17.90 -31.83 -20.76
N ARG A 481 17.67 -30.74 -20.01
CA ARG A 481 17.01 -29.54 -20.51
C ARG A 481 17.88 -28.71 -21.48
N ASP A 482 19.20 -28.76 -21.35
CA ASP A 482 20.12 -28.27 -22.39
C ASP A 482 19.99 -29.04 -23.72
N TYR A 483 19.37 -30.24 -23.70
CA TYR A 483 19.11 -31.07 -24.87
C TYR A 483 17.61 -31.22 -25.25
N VAL A 484 16.66 -30.89 -24.36
CA VAL A 484 15.20 -31.06 -24.51
C VAL A 484 14.47 -29.78 -24.01
N PRO A 485 14.39 -28.73 -24.85
CA PRO A 485 13.69 -27.48 -24.54
C PRO A 485 12.18 -27.66 -24.33
N GLU A 486 11.59 -28.75 -24.80
CA GLU A 486 10.15 -29.05 -24.66
C GLU A 486 9.71 -29.15 -23.19
N LEU A 487 10.64 -29.36 -22.24
CA LEU A 487 10.39 -29.33 -20.79
C LEU A 487 10.03 -27.93 -20.24
N GLN A 488 10.18 -26.86 -21.03
CA GLN A 488 9.66 -25.54 -20.65
C GLN A 488 8.17 -25.40 -20.97
N VAL A 489 7.68 -26.12 -21.97
CA VAL A 489 6.27 -26.17 -22.32
C VAL A 489 5.61 -27.10 -21.30
N GLN A 490 4.58 -26.63 -20.57
CA GLN A 490 3.74 -27.51 -19.77
C GLN A 490 3.00 -28.48 -20.71
N THR A 491 3.63 -29.62 -21.02
CA THR A 491 3.06 -30.70 -21.81
C THR A 491 2.45 -31.73 -20.86
N ARG A 492 1.22 -32.16 -21.17
CA ARG A 492 0.47 -33.17 -20.43
C ARG A 492 1.30 -34.43 -20.24
N VAL A 493 1.45 -34.90 -19.00
CA VAL A 493 1.66 -36.32 -18.70
C VAL A 493 0.31 -36.88 -18.30
N GLY A 494 -0.39 -37.52 -19.23
CA GLY A 494 -1.64 -38.23 -18.88
C GLY A 494 -2.64 -38.42 -20.01
N GLU A 495 -2.22 -38.81 -21.21
CA GLU A 495 -3.15 -39.38 -22.18
C GLU A 495 -3.16 -40.90 -22.03
N ASN A 496 -4.18 -41.43 -21.37
CA ASN A 496 -4.74 -42.72 -21.73
C ASN A 496 -6.16 -42.46 -22.25
N SER A 497 -6.33 -42.79 -23.52
CA SER A 497 -7.49 -42.61 -24.37
C SER A 497 -8.70 -43.41 -23.91
N ASP A 498 -9.90 -42.80 -23.97
CA ASP A 498 -11.15 -43.36 -24.54
C ASP A 498 -12.48 -42.85 -23.92
N GLU A 499 -12.52 -41.75 -23.16
CA GLU A 499 -13.80 -41.21 -22.61
C GLU A 499 -13.91 -39.67 -22.70
N THR A 500 -13.82 -39.08 -23.90
CA THR A 500 -13.86 -37.60 -24.08
C THR A 500 -14.78 -37.16 -25.22
N GLU A 501 -16.10 -37.22 -25.01
CA GLU A 501 -17.04 -36.40 -25.81
C GLU A 501 -18.19 -35.79 -24.97
N GLU A 502 -18.61 -36.40 -23.85
CA GLU A 502 -19.67 -35.83 -23.01
C GLU A 502 -19.16 -34.87 -21.91
N MET A 503 -17.90 -34.99 -21.47
CA MET A 503 -17.30 -34.12 -20.44
C MET A 503 -16.95 -32.73 -20.97
N ASP A 504 -16.49 -32.61 -22.22
CA ASP A 504 -16.07 -31.33 -22.82
C ASP A 504 -17.22 -30.32 -22.94
N ILE A 505 -18.46 -30.79 -23.14
CA ILE A 505 -19.65 -29.92 -23.27
C ILE A 505 -20.10 -29.39 -21.90
N LEU A 506 -19.98 -30.21 -20.84
CA LEU A 506 -20.31 -29.83 -19.48
C LEU A 506 -19.21 -28.96 -18.84
N GLU A 507 -17.94 -29.20 -19.18
CA GLU A 507 -16.80 -28.39 -18.75
C GLU A 507 -16.79 -27.01 -19.41
N ALA A 508 -17.07 -26.90 -20.72
CA ALA A 508 -17.21 -25.62 -21.41
C ALA A 508 -18.37 -24.79 -20.83
N GLN A 509 -19.48 -25.43 -20.43
CA GLN A 509 -20.60 -24.75 -19.78
C GLN A 509 -20.28 -24.30 -18.35
N ARG A 510 -19.51 -25.08 -17.59
CA ARG A 510 -18.99 -24.67 -16.26
C ARG A 510 -17.98 -23.54 -16.36
N GLU A 511 -17.07 -23.58 -17.32
CA GLU A 511 -16.06 -22.55 -17.58
C GLU A 511 -16.72 -21.22 -17.96
N HIS A 512 -17.71 -21.26 -18.87
CA HIS A 512 -18.50 -20.08 -19.22
C HIS A 512 -19.22 -19.51 -17.98
N HIS A 513 -19.78 -20.37 -17.14
CA HIS A 513 -20.46 -19.94 -15.91
C HIS A 513 -19.48 -19.29 -14.91
N LEU A 514 -18.28 -19.86 -14.73
CA LEU A 514 -17.25 -19.34 -13.83
C LEU A 514 -16.65 -18.02 -14.34
N ARG A 515 -16.37 -17.90 -15.65
CA ARG A 515 -15.95 -16.63 -16.29
C ARG A 515 -17.01 -15.55 -16.12
N VAL A 516 -18.28 -15.86 -16.33
CA VAL A 516 -19.39 -14.89 -16.13
C VAL A 516 -19.51 -14.48 -14.66
N GLN A 517 -19.28 -15.40 -13.71
CA GLN A 517 -19.27 -15.07 -12.28
C GLN A 517 -18.06 -14.20 -11.88
N LEU A 518 -16.87 -14.48 -12.41
CA LEU A 518 -15.67 -13.67 -12.19
C LEU A 518 -15.80 -12.29 -12.84
N GLN A 519 -16.29 -12.20 -14.08
CA GLN A 519 -16.58 -10.92 -14.73
C GLN A 519 -17.64 -10.12 -13.96
N LYS A 520 -18.69 -10.77 -13.43
CA LYS A 520 -19.66 -10.12 -12.53
C LYS A 520 -19.04 -9.70 -11.19
N HIS A 521 -18.10 -10.48 -10.66
CA HIS A 521 -17.37 -10.14 -9.44
C HIS A 521 -16.48 -8.91 -9.66
N PHE A 522 -15.71 -8.89 -10.74
CA PHE A 522 -14.85 -7.76 -11.11
C PHE A 522 -15.63 -6.52 -11.57
N ALA A 523 -16.81 -6.69 -12.18
CA ALA A 523 -17.72 -5.58 -12.50
C ALA A 523 -18.24 -4.85 -11.25
N LYS A 524 -18.35 -5.51 -10.09
CA LYS A 524 -18.70 -4.85 -8.82
C LYS A 524 -17.62 -3.88 -8.34
N PHE A 525 -16.38 -4.07 -8.77
CA PHE A 525 -15.26 -3.15 -8.48
C PHE A 525 -15.08 -2.07 -9.55
N ARG A 526 -15.90 -2.07 -10.62
CA ARG A 526 -15.89 -1.05 -11.68
C ARG A 526 -16.85 0.13 -11.43
N HIS A 527 -17.67 0.12 -10.37
CA HIS A 527 -18.70 1.15 -10.16
C HIS A 527 -18.43 2.06 -8.95
N ILE A 528 -18.12 3.34 -9.25
CA ILE A 528 -18.45 4.55 -8.46
C ILE A 528 -19.14 5.52 -9.47
N PRO A 529 -20.22 6.22 -9.11
CA PRO A 529 -21.45 6.29 -9.91
C PRO A 529 -21.41 7.29 -11.07
N THR A 530 -22.02 6.89 -12.19
CA THR A 530 -22.46 7.81 -13.25
C THR A 530 -23.56 8.72 -12.73
N ALA A 531 -23.35 10.03 -12.90
CA ALA A 531 -24.35 11.06 -12.67
C ALA A 531 -25.65 10.72 -13.38
N VAL A 532 -26.76 10.92 -12.66
CA VAL A 532 -28.13 10.78 -13.14
C VAL A 532 -28.40 11.85 -14.19
N THR A 533 -28.43 11.48 -15.47
CA THR A 533 -29.19 12.20 -16.50
C THR A 533 -30.60 11.62 -16.53
N THR A 534 -31.51 12.20 -15.76
CA THR A 534 -32.95 12.07 -16.02
C THR A 534 -33.30 12.96 -17.20
N THR A 535 -33.61 12.33 -18.33
CA THR A 535 -34.45 12.90 -19.36
C THR A 535 -35.87 13.08 -18.83
N SER A 536 -36.42 14.29 -18.92
CA SER A 536 -37.86 14.48 -19.06
C SER A 536 -38.11 15.48 -20.19
N SER A 537 -38.57 14.96 -21.32
CA SER A 537 -39.27 15.70 -22.35
C SER A 537 -40.64 16.14 -21.82
N ASN A 538 -40.81 17.45 -21.64
CA ASN A 538 -41.92 18.26 -22.14
C ASN A 538 -41.62 19.73 -21.90
#